data_AF-A0A1F5YWD9-F1
#
_entry.id   AF-A0A1F5YWD9-F1
#
_cell.length_a   1.000
_cell.length_b   1.000
_cell.length_c   1.000
_cell.angle_alpha   90.00
_cell.angle_beta   90.00
_cell.angle_gamma   90.00
#
_symmetry.space_group_name_H-M   'P 1'
#
loop_
_entity.id
_entity.type
_entity.pdbx_description
1 polymer ?
#
loop_
_entity_poly.entity_id
_entity_poly.type
_entity_poly.pdbx_seq_one_letter_code
_entity_poly.pdbx_strand_id
1 'polypeptide(L)'
;MNNFSESIHMLSFVLMPNHFHQLVWQRDENAIDSYMNSLNTRYTSYFNRKYKRLGPLCQGVYKAVNISSEEQLLYVTSYIHRNPLPLISQGLALRDWKYSSYPNYLRIRNDSWLNAELILNNFPKTGNLTYKKFVEEEYSEKNTDGILTEVCIDDL
;
A
#
# COMPACT_ATOMS: atom_id res chain seq x y z
N MET A 1 4.17 23.99 1.11
CA MET A 1 4.11 22.56 1.50
C MET A 1 4.18 21.75 0.22
N ASN A 2 5.15 20.86 0.03
CA ASN A 2 5.25 20.12 -1.24
C ASN A 2 3.99 19.29 -1.42
N ASN A 3 3.35 19.46 -2.57
CA ASN A 3 2.21 18.68 -3.06
C ASN A 3 2.72 17.73 -4.14
N PHE A 4 2.26 16.48 -4.11
CA PHE A 4 2.65 15.43 -5.04
C PHE A 4 1.45 14.89 -5.85
N SER A 5 0.26 15.53 -5.77
CA SER A 5 -0.97 15.06 -6.43
C SER A 5 -0.84 14.86 -7.93
N GLU A 6 0.01 15.67 -8.60
CA GLU A 6 0.22 15.63 -10.05
C GLU A 6 1.26 14.59 -10.49
N SER A 7 2.07 14.08 -9.55
CA SER A 7 3.27 13.27 -9.83
C SER A 7 3.26 11.89 -9.18
N ILE A 8 2.47 11.68 -8.11
CA ILE A 8 2.28 10.41 -7.41
C ILE A 8 0.78 10.14 -7.24
N HIS A 9 0.28 9.07 -7.84
CA HIS A 9 -1.08 8.57 -7.64
C HIS A 9 -1.05 7.33 -6.74
N MET A 10 -1.84 7.30 -5.67
CA MET A 10 -1.94 6.14 -4.79
C MET A 10 -2.88 5.10 -5.38
N LEU A 11 -2.41 3.87 -5.57
CA LEU A 11 -3.24 2.75 -6.05
C LEU A 11 -3.74 1.92 -4.87
N SER A 12 -2.84 1.53 -3.96
CA SER A 12 -3.18 0.85 -2.72
C SER A 12 -2.16 1.13 -1.62
N PHE A 13 -2.61 1.02 -0.37
CA PHE A 13 -1.77 1.11 0.82
C PHE A 13 -2.28 0.21 1.95
N VAL A 14 -1.40 -0.09 2.89
CA VAL A 14 -1.70 -0.57 4.25
C VAL A 14 -0.73 0.05 5.24
N LEU A 15 -1.24 0.47 6.40
CA LEU A 15 -0.43 0.81 7.56
C LEU A 15 -0.55 -0.31 8.60
N MET A 16 0.60 -0.76 9.09
CA MET A 16 0.78 -1.75 10.14
C MET A 16 1.33 -1.07 11.41
N PRO A 17 1.38 -1.74 12.57
CA PRO A 17 1.88 -1.12 13.80
C PRO A 17 3.37 -0.75 13.75
N ASN A 18 4.19 -1.54 13.04
CA ASN A 18 5.62 -1.32 12.84
C ASN A 18 5.98 -0.73 11.46
N HIS A 19 5.24 -1.09 10.40
CA HIS A 19 5.60 -0.76 9.02
C HIS A 19 4.43 -0.25 8.16
N PHE A 20 4.68 0.05 6.89
CA PHE A 20 3.63 0.28 5.90
C PHE A 20 4.07 -0.18 4.50
N HIS A 21 3.08 -0.48 3.66
CA HIS A 21 3.26 -0.75 2.24
C HIS A 21 2.44 0.23 1.41
N GLN A 22 3.01 0.67 0.28
CA GLN A 22 2.33 1.53 -0.69
C GLN A 22 2.62 1.04 -2.12
N LEU A 23 1.56 0.90 -2.91
CA LEU A 23 1.60 0.77 -4.36
C LEU A 23 1.18 2.10 -4.96
N VAL A 24 2.10 2.71 -5.69
CA VAL A 24 1.95 4.04 -6.28
C VAL A 24 2.29 4.00 -7.77
N TRP A 25 1.61 4.83 -8.54
CA TRP A 25 2.03 5.17 -9.89
C TRP A 25 2.74 6.53 -9.85
N GLN A 26 3.99 6.57 -10.31
CA GLN A 26 4.72 7.82 -10.49
C GLN A 26 4.63 8.28 -11.94
N ARG A 27 4.38 9.57 -12.14
CA ARG A 27 4.35 10.20 -13.46
C ARG A 27 5.73 10.66 -13.93
N ASP A 28 6.49 11.23 -12.99
CA ASP A 28 7.80 11.81 -13.26
C ASP A 28 8.91 10.92 -12.69
N GLU A 29 10.03 10.85 -13.41
CA GLU A 29 11.23 10.16 -12.96
C GLU A 29 11.74 10.80 -11.64
N ASN A 30 12.03 9.98 -10.62
CA ASN A 30 12.44 10.39 -9.26
C ASN A 30 11.35 11.09 -8.41
N ALA A 31 10.08 11.11 -8.83
CA ALA A 31 9.00 11.65 -8.00
C ALA A 31 8.86 10.89 -6.67
N ILE A 32 9.08 9.57 -6.68
CA ILE A 32 8.95 8.73 -5.48
C ILE A 32 9.96 9.08 -4.39
N ASP A 33 11.20 9.41 -4.76
CA ASP A 33 12.26 9.76 -3.82
C ASP A 33 11.93 11.04 -3.06
N SER A 34 11.45 12.05 -3.80
CA SER A 34 11.01 13.32 -3.25
C SER A 34 9.76 13.16 -2.36
N TYR A 35 8.83 12.29 -2.77
CA TYR A 35 7.64 11.95 -1.99
C TYR A 35 8.02 11.26 -0.68
N MET A 36 8.84 10.21 -0.72
CA MET A 36 9.22 9.41 0.44
C MET A 36 10.10 10.17 1.42
N ASN A 37 11.07 10.96 0.93
CA ASN A 37 11.85 11.86 1.77
C ASN A 37 10.93 12.86 2.51
N SER A 38 9.98 13.47 1.79
CA SER A 38 9.00 14.39 2.36
C SER A 38 8.07 13.71 3.38
N LEU A 39 7.57 12.50 3.09
CA LEU A 39 6.69 11.73 3.97
C LEU A 39 7.41 11.37 5.28
N ASN A 40 8.56 10.69 5.16
CA ASN A 40 9.31 10.17 6.31
C ASN A 40 9.86 11.30 7.19
N THR A 41 10.39 12.38 6.59
CA THR A 41 10.89 13.55 7.34
C THR A 41 9.77 14.22 8.13
N ARG A 42 8.60 14.45 7.51
CA ARG A 42 7.45 15.08 8.19
C ARG A 42 6.88 14.18 9.28
N TYR A 43 6.69 12.88 9.01
CA TYR A 43 6.12 11.94 9.98
C TYR A 43 7.05 11.76 11.18
N THR A 44 8.35 11.55 10.96
CA THR A 44 9.37 11.49 12.02
C THR A 44 9.39 12.76 12.86
N SER A 45 9.37 13.93 12.23
CA SER A 45 9.37 15.23 12.93
C SER A 45 8.10 15.44 13.77
N TYR A 46 6.94 15.07 13.23
CA TYR A 46 5.66 15.11 13.96
C TYR A 46 5.66 14.15 15.15
N PHE A 47 6.04 12.89 14.93
CA PHE A 47 6.03 11.85 15.94
C PHE A 47 6.99 12.18 17.09
N ASN A 48 8.25 12.50 16.77
CA ASN A 48 9.25 12.88 17.77
C ASN A 48 8.81 14.10 18.60
N ARG A 49 8.22 15.13 17.97
CA ARG A 49 7.64 16.29 18.70
C ARG A 49 6.45 15.90 19.59
N LYS A 50 5.53 15.08 19.09
CA LYS A 50 4.32 14.66 19.82
C LYS A 50 4.64 13.80 21.04
N TYR A 51 5.57 12.86 20.90
CA TYR A 51 5.93 11.89 21.93
C TYR A 51 7.23 12.27 22.68
N LYS A 52 7.76 13.48 22.47
CA LYS A 52 9.00 14.02 23.07
C LYS A 52 10.21 13.08 22.93
N ARG A 53 10.29 12.39 21.80
CA ARG A 53 11.32 11.38 21.50
C ARG A 53 12.47 12.00 20.71
N LEU A 54 13.69 11.48 20.88
CA LEU A 54 14.89 11.87 20.14
C LEU A 54 15.31 10.72 19.21
N GLY A 55 16.08 11.04 18.15
CA GLY A 55 16.64 10.05 17.23
C GLY A 55 15.73 9.62 16.06
N PRO A 56 16.23 8.73 15.18
CA PRO A 56 15.52 8.25 13.98
C PRO A 56 14.31 7.39 14.35
N LEU A 57 13.22 7.53 13.59
CA LEU A 57 11.97 6.78 13.83
C LEU A 57 11.95 5.46 13.04
N CYS A 58 12.07 5.53 11.71
CA CYS A 58 12.23 4.38 10.84
C CYS A 58 13.65 3.80 10.98
N GLN A 59 13.81 2.48 10.82
CA GLN A 59 15.10 1.82 11.05
C GLN A 59 16.04 1.87 9.82
N GLY A 60 15.54 2.27 8.65
CA GLY A 60 16.33 2.37 7.42
C GLY A 60 15.75 3.30 6.36
N VAL A 61 16.30 3.22 5.16
CA VAL A 61 15.71 3.79 3.95
C VAL A 61 14.47 2.98 3.55
N TYR A 62 13.55 3.59 2.79
CA TYR A 62 12.51 2.81 2.12
C TYR A 62 13.17 1.90 1.07
N LYS A 63 12.66 0.68 0.95
CA LYS A 63 12.92 -0.19 -0.20
C LYS A 63 12.03 0.26 -1.35
N ALA A 64 12.54 0.13 -2.56
CA ALA A 64 11.86 0.45 -3.80
C ALA A 64 12.43 -0.39 -4.93
N VAL A 65 11.57 -0.69 -5.88
CA VAL A 65 11.81 -1.50 -7.08
C VAL A 65 10.87 -0.87 -8.18
N ASN A 66 10.76 -1.30 -9.46
CA ASN A 66 10.03 -0.49 -10.49
C ASN A 66 9.22 -1.23 -11.60
N ILE A 67 7.89 -1.02 -11.63
CA ILE A 67 6.83 -1.78 -12.38
C ILE A 67 7.20 -2.40 -13.76
N SER A 68 6.74 -3.65 -14.03
CA SER A 68 6.82 -4.27 -15.37
C SER A 68 5.72 -5.26 -15.82
N SER A 69 4.85 -5.84 -14.96
CA SER A 69 3.79 -6.76 -15.41
C SER A 69 2.43 -6.55 -14.71
N GLU A 70 1.34 -6.89 -15.41
CA GLU A 70 -0.02 -6.81 -14.89
C GLU A 70 -0.28 -7.86 -13.80
N GLU A 71 0.14 -9.11 -14.01
CA GLU A 71 0.01 -10.19 -13.02
C GLU A 71 0.63 -9.81 -11.67
N GLN A 72 1.84 -9.23 -11.70
CA GLN A 72 2.53 -8.83 -10.48
C GLN A 72 1.94 -7.53 -9.88
N LEU A 73 1.40 -6.62 -10.69
CA LEU A 73 0.60 -5.48 -10.20
C LEU A 73 -0.62 -5.96 -9.39
N LEU A 74 -1.35 -6.95 -9.91
CA LEU A 74 -2.50 -7.54 -9.21
C LEU A 74 -2.05 -8.26 -7.94
N TYR A 75 -1.03 -9.12 -8.03
CA TYR A 75 -0.46 -9.85 -6.89
C TYR A 75 -0.02 -8.91 -5.76
N VAL A 76 0.75 -7.86 -6.07
CA VAL A 76 1.22 -6.88 -5.08
C VAL A 76 0.05 -6.15 -4.42
N THR A 77 -1.01 -5.80 -5.18
CA THR A 77 -2.19 -5.17 -4.58
C THR A 77 -2.89 -6.12 -3.59
N SER A 78 -2.98 -7.41 -3.91
CA SER A 78 -3.51 -8.44 -3.01
C SER A 78 -2.62 -8.63 -1.79
N TYR A 79 -1.30 -8.75 -1.95
CA TYR A 79 -0.32 -8.83 -0.87
C TYR A 79 -0.45 -7.68 0.13
N ILE A 80 -0.51 -6.43 -0.36
CA ILE A 80 -0.72 -5.23 0.46
C ILE A 80 -2.03 -5.31 1.27
N HIS A 81 -3.11 -5.79 0.66
CA HIS A 81 -4.40 -5.93 1.36
C HIS A 81 -4.45 -7.14 2.29
N ARG A 82 -3.67 -8.19 2.06
CA ARG A 82 -3.55 -9.38 2.91
C ARG A 82 -2.58 -9.19 4.08
N ASN A 83 -1.69 -8.20 4.03
CA ASN A 83 -0.69 -7.95 5.07
C ASN A 83 -1.25 -7.84 6.52
N PRO A 84 -2.48 -7.33 6.78
CA PRO A 84 -3.09 -7.37 8.11
C PRO A 84 -3.52 -8.76 8.62
N LEU A 85 -3.60 -9.81 7.77
CA LEU A 85 -4.11 -11.13 8.16
C LEU A 85 -3.46 -11.71 9.44
N PRO A 86 -2.14 -11.63 9.67
CA PRO A 86 -1.51 -12.15 10.89
C PRO A 86 -1.89 -11.38 12.18
N LEU A 87 -2.35 -10.14 12.05
CA LEU A 87 -2.79 -9.29 13.18
C LEU A 87 -4.31 -9.33 13.39
N ILE A 88 -5.06 -9.90 12.46
CA ILE A 88 -6.50 -10.06 12.55
C ILE A 88 -6.80 -11.23 13.50
N SER A 89 -7.16 -10.88 14.73
CA SER A 89 -7.72 -11.82 15.70
C SER A 89 -9.15 -12.21 15.33
N GLN A 90 -9.66 -13.28 15.96
CA GLN A 90 -11.03 -13.75 15.75
C GLN A 90 -12.06 -12.62 15.88
N GLY A 91 -12.85 -12.40 14.82
CA GLY A 91 -13.94 -11.42 14.79
C GLY A 91 -13.68 -10.16 13.95
N LEU A 92 -12.44 -9.91 13.52
CA LEU A 92 -12.13 -8.90 12.50
C LEU A 92 -12.06 -9.56 11.12
N ALA A 93 -12.51 -8.87 10.06
CA ALA A 93 -12.20 -9.23 8.68
C ALA A 93 -11.32 -8.16 8.03
N LEU A 94 -10.66 -8.48 6.90
CA LEU A 94 -9.79 -7.53 6.19
C LEU A 94 -10.48 -6.19 5.88
N ARG A 95 -11.78 -6.23 5.57
CA ARG A 95 -12.62 -5.04 5.32
C ARG A 95 -12.75 -4.09 6.51
N ASP A 96 -12.49 -4.58 7.72
CA ASP A 96 -12.64 -3.85 8.97
C ASP A 96 -11.30 -3.22 9.40
N TRP A 97 -10.18 -3.57 8.74
CA TRP A 97 -8.86 -2.95 8.95
C TRP A 97 -8.83 -1.54 8.34
N LYS A 98 -9.34 -0.56 9.10
CA LYS A 98 -9.46 0.85 8.68
C LYS A 98 -8.16 1.50 8.20
N TYR A 99 -7.00 0.96 8.53
CA TYR A 99 -5.69 1.46 8.14
C TYR A 99 -5.16 0.91 6.81
N SER A 100 -5.97 0.17 6.03
CA SER A 100 -5.67 -0.17 4.64
C SER A 100 -6.62 0.53 3.67
N SER A 101 -6.28 0.45 2.39
CA SER A 101 -7.13 0.81 1.25
C SER A 101 -8.18 -0.24 0.87
N TYR A 102 -8.15 -1.44 1.46
CA TYR A 102 -9.07 -2.53 1.09
C TYR A 102 -10.57 -2.15 1.23
N PRO A 103 -11.02 -1.36 2.24
CA PRO A 103 -12.40 -0.88 2.29
C PRO A 103 -12.84 -0.06 1.07
N ASN A 104 -11.91 0.61 0.39
CA ASN A 104 -12.19 1.34 -0.85
C ASN A 104 -12.47 0.40 -2.02
N TYR A 105 -11.68 -0.67 -2.11
CA TYR A 105 -11.84 -1.71 -3.15
C TYR A 105 -13.18 -2.45 -3.00
N LEU A 106 -13.66 -2.57 -1.76
CA LEU A 106 -14.99 -3.11 -1.42
C LEU A 106 -16.13 -2.08 -1.49
N ARG A 107 -15.87 -0.82 -1.89
CA ARG A 107 -16.84 0.29 -1.94
C ARG A 107 -17.49 0.64 -0.60
N ILE A 108 -16.86 0.25 0.52
CA ILE A 108 -17.27 0.59 1.88
C ILE A 108 -16.78 2.00 2.27
N ARG A 109 -15.61 2.40 1.75
CA ARG A 109 -15.04 3.74 1.85
C ARG A 109 -14.84 4.34 0.47
N ASN A 110 -14.87 5.68 0.35
CA ASN A 110 -14.59 6.38 -0.89
C ASN A 110 -13.66 7.57 -0.62
N ASP A 111 -12.35 7.33 -0.74
CA ASP A 111 -11.32 8.36 -0.65
C ASP A 111 -10.98 8.87 -2.05
N SER A 112 -11.23 10.15 -2.33
CA SER A 112 -11.04 10.76 -3.66
C SER A 112 -9.59 10.84 -4.14
N TRP A 113 -8.62 10.62 -3.26
CA TRP A 113 -7.18 10.61 -3.55
C TRP A 113 -6.63 9.20 -3.84
N LEU A 114 -7.47 8.16 -3.83
CA LEU A 114 -7.10 6.78 -4.10
C LEU A 114 -7.62 6.32 -5.47
N ASN A 115 -6.71 5.97 -6.37
CA ASN A 115 -7.01 5.58 -7.75
C ASN A 115 -7.33 4.06 -7.89
N ALA A 116 -8.14 3.52 -6.98
CA ALA A 116 -8.47 2.09 -6.91
C ALA A 116 -9.07 1.51 -8.21
N GLU A 117 -9.74 2.34 -9.02
CA GLU A 117 -10.32 1.92 -10.31
C GLU A 117 -9.28 1.36 -11.28
N LEU A 118 -8.03 1.82 -11.24
CA LEU A 118 -6.96 1.31 -12.11
C LEU A 118 -6.69 -0.18 -11.87
N ILE A 119 -6.90 -0.67 -10.64
CA ILE A 119 -6.81 -2.09 -10.32
C ILE A 119 -8.17 -2.79 -10.49
N LEU A 120 -9.26 -2.17 -10.04
CA LEU A 120 -10.60 -2.78 -10.09
C LEU A 120 -11.11 -3.00 -11.52
N ASN A 121 -10.64 -2.25 -12.51
CA ASN A 121 -11.00 -2.46 -13.92
C ASN A 121 -10.54 -3.81 -14.48
N ASN A 122 -9.58 -4.48 -13.83
CA ASN A 122 -9.11 -5.82 -14.22
C ASN A 122 -10.00 -6.95 -13.66
N PHE A 123 -11.03 -6.63 -12.86
CA PHE A 123 -11.93 -7.60 -12.24
C PHE A 123 -13.40 -7.34 -12.62
N PRO A 124 -14.20 -8.37 -12.93
CA PRO A 124 -15.63 -8.21 -13.02
C PRO A 124 -16.23 -7.73 -11.69
N LYS A 125 -17.22 -6.84 -11.79
CA LYS A 125 -17.92 -6.25 -10.62
C LYS A 125 -18.76 -7.27 -9.83
N THR A 126 -19.11 -8.40 -10.44
CA THR A 126 -19.94 -9.47 -9.87
C THR A 126 -19.43 -10.85 -10.28
N GLY A 127 -19.92 -11.91 -9.62
CA GLY A 127 -19.55 -13.30 -9.93
C GLY A 127 -18.32 -13.80 -9.18
N ASN A 128 -17.68 -14.83 -9.73
CA ASN A 128 -16.64 -15.60 -9.03
C ASN A 128 -15.20 -15.10 -9.20
N LEU A 129 -14.97 -14.04 -9.99
CA LEU A 129 -13.63 -13.48 -10.23
C LEU A 129 -13.52 -12.03 -9.73
N THR A 130 -14.27 -11.67 -8.68
CA THR A 130 -14.22 -10.32 -8.10
C THR A 130 -12.91 -10.08 -7.35
N TYR A 131 -12.49 -8.81 -7.25
CA TYR A 131 -11.31 -8.42 -6.45
C TYR A 131 -11.36 -8.95 -5.01
N LYS A 132 -12.55 -8.93 -4.37
CA LYS A 132 -12.75 -9.48 -3.03
C LYS A 132 -12.31 -10.94 -2.94
N LYS A 133 -12.71 -11.77 -3.90
CA LYS A 133 -12.33 -13.19 -3.97
C LYS A 133 -10.85 -13.36 -4.23
N PHE A 134 -10.27 -12.59 -5.16
CA PHE A 134 -8.83 -12.61 -5.43
C PHE A 134 -7.93 -12.24 -4.22
N VAL A 135 -8.45 -11.46 -3.27
CA VAL A 135 -7.74 -11.12 -2.01
C VAL A 135 -8.01 -12.13 -0.89
N GLU A 136 -9.22 -12.67 -0.79
CA GLU A 136 -9.63 -13.53 0.34
C GLU A 136 -9.51 -15.04 0.06
N GLU A 137 -9.43 -15.48 -1.19
CA GLU A 137 -9.21 -16.87 -1.59
C GLU A 137 -7.68 -17.14 -1.71
N GLU A 138 -7.22 -18.34 -1.34
CA GLU A 138 -5.78 -18.64 -1.26
C GLU A 138 -5.08 -18.62 -2.64
N TYR A 139 -4.24 -17.61 -2.85
CA TYR A 139 -3.18 -17.68 -3.85
C TYR A 139 -2.05 -18.57 -3.31
N SER A 140 -1.71 -19.65 -4.03
CA SER A 140 -0.58 -20.51 -3.68
C SER A 140 0.72 -19.85 -4.10
N GLU A 141 1.67 -19.68 -3.18
CA GLU A 141 2.96 -19.05 -3.44
C GLU A 141 3.81 -19.87 -4.43
N LYS A 142 3.75 -19.50 -5.72
CA LYS A 142 4.70 -19.95 -6.74
C LYS A 142 5.08 -18.80 -7.67
N ASN A 143 6.31 -18.33 -7.49
CA ASN A 143 7.13 -17.51 -8.38
C ASN A 143 6.61 -16.09 -8.69
N THR A 144 7.32 -15.08 -8.19
CA THR A 144 7.49 -13.79 -8.90
C THR A 144 8.85 -13.17 -8.53
N ASP A 145 9.91 -13.69 -9.14
CA ASP A 145 11.19 -12.96 -9.23
C ASP A 145 11.05 -11.91 -10.36
N GLY A 146 10.77 -10.67 -9.98
CA GLY A 146 10.50 -9.59 -10.93
C GLY A 146 10.53 -8.21 -10.26
N ILE A 147 11.23 -7.28 -10.87
CA ILE A 147 11.55 -5.96 -10.30
C ILE A 147 10.33 -5.03 -10.54
N LEU A 148 9.34 -4.93 -9.62
CA LEU A 148 8.11 -4.07 -9.70
C LEU A 148 8.06 -3.02 -8.56
N THR A 149 7.26 -1.95 -8.64
CA THR A 149 7.22 -0.89 -7.60
C THR A 149 6.57 -1.32 -6.27
N GLU A 150 7.42 -1.67 -5.30
CA GLU A 150 7.05 -1.87 -3.89
C GLU A 150 7.77 -0.83 -3.01
N VAL A 151 7.03 0.11 -2.41
CA VAL A 151 7.59 0.96 -1.35
C VAL A 151 7.37 0.31 0.01
N CYS A 152 8.35 -0.51 0.39
CA CYS A 152 8.43 -1.22 1.65
C CYS A 152 9.27 -0.43 2.66
N ILE A 153 8.69 -0.06 3.82
CA ILE A 153 9.50 0.27 5.00
C ILE A 153 9.40 -0.91 5.97
N ASP A 154 10.09 -2.00 5.65
CA ASP A 154 10.18 -3.17 6.53
C ASP A 154 10.95 -2.83 7.82
N ASP A 155 10.24 -2.42 8.86
CA ASP A 155 10.75 -2.34 10.23
C ASP A 155 10.45 -3.66 10.97
N LEU A 156 11.26 -4.69 10.65
CA LEU A 156 11.35 -6.05 11.24
C LEU A 156 10.21 -7.04 10.93
#